data_AF-A0A137NR64-F1
#
_entry.id   AF-A0A137NR64-F1
#
_cell.length_a   1.000
_cell.length_b   1.000
_cell.length_c   1.000
_cell.angle_alpha   90.00
_cell.angle_beta   90.00
_cell.angle_gamma   90.00
#
_symmetry.space_group_name_H-M   'P 1'
#
loop_
_entity.id
_entity.type
_entity.pdbx_description
1 polymer ?
#
loop_
_entity_poly.entity_id
_entity_poly.type
_entity_poly.pdbx_seq_one_letter_code
_entity_poly.pdbx_strand_id
1 'polypeptide(L)'
;MKLISLILTLISLNYIISTYVDKLKGDQLITWHDYEGMDANSRKNPPSCGYDYDKLDLTRVTAVESLDKSHCGACLKVANPTSKNEVYVLVIDMGGRGLDLSESSYTSLFNTTDHPLRASWQPVDNSFCNGILKY
;
A
#
# COMPACT_ATOMS: atom_id res chain seq x y z
N MET A 1 -18.85 -44.33 -48.83
CA MET A 1 -17.54 -44.13 -48.17
C MET A 1 -17.47 -42.71 -47.67
N LYS A 2 -17.19 -42.55 -46.36
CA LYS A 2 -17.01 -41.26 -45.67
C LYS A 2 -15.73 -40.57 -46.15
N LEU A 3 -15.73 -39.24 -46.26
CA LEU A 3 -14.59 -38.45 -45.85
C LEU A 3 -15.04 -37.04 -45.47
N ILE A 4 -14.90 -36.80 -44.16
CA ILE A 4 -15.12 -35.58 -43.40
C ILE A 4 -13.95 -34.64 -43.73
N SER A 5 -14.21 -33.37 -44.05
CA SER A 5 -13.15 -32.35 -44.00
C SER A 5 -13.55 -31.26 -43.01
N LEU A 6 -12.62 -31.04 -42.09
CA LEU A 6 -12.75 -30.37 -40.81
C LEU A 6 -12.67 -28.84 -40.96
N ILE A 7 -13.41 -28.16 -40.09
CA ILE A 7 -13.55 -26.72 -39.90
C ILE A 7 -12.23 -26.08 -39.44
N LEU A 8 -11.91 -24.89 -39.95
CA LEU A 8 -10.90 -23.97 -39.37
C LEU A 8 -11.55 -22.60 -39.14
N THR A 9 -12.26 -22.46 -38.03
CA THR A 9 -12.66 -21.17 -37.47
C THR A 9 -11.48 -20.59 -36.69
N LEU A 10 -10.92 -19.49 -37.20
CA LEU A 10 -10.00 -18.62 -36.46
C LEU A 10 -10.76 -17.96 -35.31
N ILE A 11 -10.52 -18.43 -34.08
CA ILE A 11 -10.91 -17.72 -32.87
C ILE A 11 -9.76 -16.76 -32.54
N SER A 12 -9.94 -15.48 -32.84
CA SER A 12 -9.11 -14.43 -32.27
C SER A 12 -9.47 -14.29 -30.79
N LEU A 13 -8.66 -14.91 -29.91
CA LEU A 13 -8.66 -14.58 -28.49
C LEU A 13 -8.12 -13.15 -28.34
N ASN A 14 -9.02 -12.18 -28.28
CA ASN A 14 -8.72 -10.89 -27.67
C ASN A 14 -8.58 -11.14 -26.16
N TYR A 15 -7.36 -11.40 -25.70
CA TYR A 15 -7.04 -11.29 -24.29
C TYR A 15 -7.19 -9.82 -23.91
N ILE A 16 -8.33 -9.48 -23.29
CA ILE A 16 -8.43 -8.27 -22.49
C ILE A 16 -7.49 -8.51 -21.32
N ILE A 17 -6.27 -7.97 -21.42
CA ILE A 17 -5.40 -7.83 -20.26
C ILE A 17 -6.13 -6.85 -19.35
N SER A 18 -6.90 -7.39 -18.39
CA SER A 18 -7.33 -6.62 -17.25
C SER A 18 -6.05 -6.17 -16.56
N THR A 19 -5.67 -4.91 -16.77
CA THR A 19 -4.65 -4.26 -15.96
C THR A 19 -5.24 -4.14 -14.56
N TYR A 20 -5.14 -5.21 -13.77
CA TYR A 20 -5.29 -5.13 -12.34
C TYR A 20 -4.10 -4.28 -11.90
N VAL A 21 -4.29 -2.96 -11.84
CA VAL A 21 -3.34 -2.08 -11.18
C VAL A 21 -3.41 -2.48 -9.73
N ASP A 22 -2.48 -3.33 -9.32
CA ASP A 22 -2.31 -3.70 -7.92
C ASP A 22 -2.14 -2.40 -7.13
N LYS A 23 -3.13 -2.04 -6.32
CA LYS A 23 -3.14 -0.78 -5.55
C LYS A 23 -2.01 -0.72 -4.54
N LEU A 24 -1.41 -1.86 -4.23
CA LEU A 24 -0.22 -1.95 -3.39
C LEU A 24 1.09 -1.69 -4.15
N LYS A 25 1.02 -1.32 -5.43
CA LYS A 25 2.17 -0.88 -6.23
C LYS A 25 1.88 0.47 -6.90
N GLY A 26 2.82 1.40 -6.82
CA GLY A 26 2.64 2.73 -7.41
C GLY A 26 3.90 3.58 -7.44
N ASP A 27 3.81 4.71 -8.14
CA ASP A 27 4.83 5.75 -8.19
C ASP A 27 4.19 7.13 -8.44
N GLN A 28 4.00 7.90 -7.38
CA GLN A 28 3.36 9.22 -7.42
C GLN A 28 3.69 10.05 -6.15
N LEU A 29 3.13 11.25 -6.06
CA LEU A 29 3.18 12.04 -4.83
C LEU A 29 2.39 11.34 -3.73
N ILE A 30 2.98 11.24 -2.54
CA ILE A 30 2.37 10.66 -1.34
C ILE A 30 2.30 11.68 -0.20
N THR A 31 1.37 11.47 0.71
CA THR A 31 1.14 12.31 1.89
C THR A 31 1.60 11.61 3.17
N TRP A 32 1.41 12.26 4.31
CA TRP A 32 1.60 11.68 5.62
C TRP A 32 0.48 12.08 6.57
N HIS A 33 0.35 11.31 7.64
CA HIS A 33 -0.57 11.52 8.75
C HIS A 33 0.18 11.32 10.08
N ASP A 34 -0.10 12.19 11.05
CA ASP A 34 0.44 12.09 12.42
C ASP A 34 -0.35 11.04 13.23
N TYR A 35 -0.11 9.76 12.95
CA TYR A 35 -0.72 8.66 13.71
C TYR A 35 -0.21 8.68 15.16
N GLU A 36 1.04 9.05 15.37
CA GLU A 36 1.71 9.06 16.67
C GLU A 36 1.06 10.04 17.64
N GLY A 37 0.72 11.24 17.16
CA GLY A 37 0.12 12.35 17.91
C GLY A 37 -1.41 12.32 18.02
N MET A 38 -2.07 11.25 17.56
CA MET A 38 -3.53 11.11 17.68
C MET A 38 -4.03 11.29 19.12
N ASP A 39 -5.06 12.12 19.27
CA ASP A 39 -5.76 12.30 20.53
C ASP A 39 -6.50 11.03 21.00
N ALA A 40 -6.87 11.00 22.27
CA ALA A 40 -7.48 9.83 22.90
C ALA A 40 -8.85 9.43 22.33
N ASN A 41 -9.59 10.34 21.68
CA ASN A 41 -10.84 10.01 21.00
C ASN A 41 -10.56 9.47 19.60
N SER A 42 -9.64 10.07 18.86
CA SER A 42 -9.20 9.57 17.55
C SER A 42 -8.67 8.14 17.64
N ARG A 43 -7.89 7.82 18.68
CA ARG A 43 -7.39 6.45 18.93
C ARG A 43 -8.48 5.39 19.16
N LYS A 44 -9.70 5.78 19.56
CA LYS A 44 -10.82 4.85 19.76
C LYS A 44 -11.53 4.49 18.46
N ASN A 45 -11.28 5.23 17.38
CA ASN A 45 -11.87 5.00 16.07
C ASN A 45 -10.85 4.22 15.23
N PRO A 46 -10.98 2.89 15.12
CA PRO A 46 -9.99 2.08 14.42
C PRO A 46 -9.89 2.48 12.94
N PRO A 47 -8.72 2.28 12.31
CA PRO A 47 -8.57 2.49 10.89
C PRO A 47 -9.43 1.48 10.10
N SER A 48 -9.54 1.65 8.80
CA SER A 48 -10.41 0.86 7.92
C SER A 48 -10.15 -0.65 7.95
N CYS A 49 -8.91 -1.07 8.28
CA CYS A 49 -8.55 -2.49 8.47
C CYS A 49 -8.88 -3.04 9.87
N GLY A 50 -9.39 -2.21 10.79
CA GLY A 50 -9.88 -2.65 12.10
C GLY A 50 -8.81 -2.90 13.15
N TYR A 51 -7.57 -2.45 12.92
CA TYR A 51 -6.49 -2.59 13.91
C TYR A 51 -6.73 -1.72 15.15
N ASP A 52 -6.33 -2.21 16.30
CA ASP A 52 -6.23 -1.41 17.52
C ASP A 52 -4.93 -0.61 17.48
N TYR A 53 -5.02 0.73 17.46
CA TYR A 53 -3.84 1.60 17.37
C TYR A 53 -2.86 1.39 18.53
N ASP A 54 -3.34 1.01 19.72
CA ASP A 54 -2.46 0.78 20.88
C ASP A 54 -1.63 -0.52 20.74
N LYS A 55 -1.99 -1.38 19.78
CA LYS A 55 -1.24 -2.60 19.41
C LYS A 55 -0.35 -2.42 18.20
N LEU A 56 -0.18 -1.19 17.73
CA LEU A 56 0.66 -0.88 16.57
C LEU A 56 1.92 -0.10 16.97
N ASP A 57 2.98 -0.27 16.20
CA ASP A 57 4.04 0.72 16.07
C ASP A 57 3.61 1.76 15.03
N LEU A 58 3.00 2.84 15.50
CA LEU A 58 2.44 3.89 14.65
C LEU A 58 3.51 4.65 13.85
N THR A 59 4.79 4.48 14.14
CA THR A 59 5.89 5.09 13.36
C THR A 59 6.13 4.39 12.01
N ARG A 60 5.48 3.24 11.77
CA ARG A 60 5.73 2.35 10.62
C ARG A 60 4.43 1.88 9.94
N VAL A 61 3.40 2.69 9.95
CA VAL A 61 2.11 2.36 9.32
C VAL A 61 1.80 3.28 8.13
N THR A 62 0.84 2.88 7.30
CA THR A 62 0.33 3.69 6.18
C THR A 62 -1.16 3.44 5.92
N ALA A 63 -1.84 4.47 5.40
CA ALA A 63 -3.06 4.30 4.61
C ALA A 63 -2.73 4.13 3.11
N VAL A 64 -3.65 3.52 2.36
CA VAL A 64 -3.55 3.38 0.89
C VAL A 64 -4.81 3.94 0.23
N GLU A 65 -4.63 4.72 -0.82
CA GLU A 65 -5.74 5.32 -1.57
C GLU A 65 -6.61 4.22 -2.19
N SER A 66 -7.92 4.30 -1.92
CA SER A 66 -8.90 3.33 -2.43
C SER A 66 -8.56 1.86 -2.08
N LEU A 67 -7.95 1.60 -0.93
CA LEU A 67 -7.56 0.26 -0.47
C LEU A 67 -8.70 -0.77 -0.62
N ASP A 68 -8.37 -1.94 -1.18
CA ASP A 68 -9.20 -3.13 -1.04
C ASP A 68 -8.93 -3.77 0.34
N LYS A 69 -9.97 -4.04 1.13
CA LYS A 69 -9.82 -4.61 2.47
C LYS A 69 -9.12 -5.96 2.51
N SER A 70 -9.11 -6.72 1.41
CA SER A 70 -8.34 -7.97 1.30
C SER A 70 -6.82 -7.75 1.37
N HIS A 71 -6.35 -6.53 1.18
CA HIS A 71 -4.94 -6.13 1.27
C HIS A 71 -4.54 -5.54 2.63
N CYS A 72 -5.47 -5.51 3.61
CA CYS A 72 -5.15 -5.14 4.97
C CYS A 72 -4.04 -6.03 5.56
N GLY A 73 -3.06 -5.41 6.22
CA GLY A 73 -1.91 -6.11 6.80
C GLY A 73 -0.80 -6.45 5.82
N ALA A 74 -0.89 -6.04 4.55
CA ALA A 74 0.23 -6.14 3.62
C ALA A 74 1.41 -5.26 4.08
N CYS A 75 2.63 -5.73 3.85
CA CYS A 75 3.84 -4.96 4.05
C CYS A 75 4.28 -4.31 2.73
N LEU A 76 4.54 -3.00 2.75
CA LEU A 76 5.04 -2.26 1.60
C LEU A 76 6.48 -1.83 1.82
N LYS A 77 7.30 -1.97 0.78
CA LYS A 77 8.54 -1.20 0.66
C LYS A 77 8.23 0.10 -0.06
N VAL A 78 8.59 1.22 0.54
CA VAL A 78 8.41 2.56 -0.03
C VAL A 78 9.79 3.19 -0.21
N ALA A 79 10.09 3.64 -1.42
CA ALA A 79 11.41 4.14 -1.80
C ALA A 79 11.31 5.56 -2.35
N ASN A 80 12.24 6.40 -1.89
CA ASN A 80 12.44 7.74 -2.41
C ASN A 80 13.22 7.65 -3.74
N PRO A 81 12.65 8.07 -4.88
CA PRO A 81 13.30 7.91 -6.18
C PRO A 81 14.53 8.82 -6.38
N THR A 82 14.72 9.83 -5.53
CA THR A 82 15.85 10.76 -5.61
C THR A 82 17.00 10.43 -4.65
N SER A 83 16.81 9.45 -3.77
CA SER A 83 17.82 9.00 -2.80
C SER A 83 17.87 7.47 -2.71
N LYS A 84 18.64 6.94 -1.75
CA LYS A 84 18.65 5.50 -1.42
C LYS A 84 17.77 5.18 -0.21
N ASN A 85 17.02 6.16 0.29
CA ASN A 85 16.18 5.98 1.47
C ASN A 85 14.98 5.10 1.11
N GLU A 86 14.72 4.12 1.96
CA GLU A 86 13.56 3.26 1.89
C GLU A 86 13.01 3.00 3.29
N VAL A 87 11.70 2.80 3.37
CA VAL A 87 10.99 2.43 4.60
C VAL A 87 10.09 1.23 4.34
N TYR A 88 9.79 0.49 5.40
CA TYR A 88 8.91 -0.67 5.37
C TYR A 88 7.73 -0.44 6.31
N VAL A 89 6.53 -0.39 5.73
CA VAL A 89 5.30 0.05 6.42
C VAL A 89 4.17 -0.95 6.29
N LEU A 90 3.36 -1.06 7.34
CA LEU A 90 2.17 -1.91 7.39
C LEU A 90 0.95 -1.14 6.87
N VAL A 91 0.20 -1.75 5.96
CA VAL A 91 -1.08 -1.21 5.47
C VAL A 91 -2.17 -1.43 6.52
N ILE A 92 -2.66 -0.33 7.10
CA ILE A 92 -3.67 -0.39 8.18
C ILE A 92 -4.97 0.35 7.85
N ASP A 93 -4.97 1.24 6.84
CA ASP A 93 -6.10 2.12 6.59
C ASP A 93 -6.32 2.42 5.10
N MET A 94 -7.50 2.94 4.77
CA MET A 94 -7.85 3.50 3.48
C MET A 94 -7.84 5.04 3.58
N GLY A 95 -7.02 5.71 2.78
CA GLY A 95 -6.89 7.16 2.86
C GLY A 95 -5.73 7.71 2.03
N GLY A 96 -5.53 9.03 2.11
CA GLY A 96 -4.44 9.75 1.45
C GLY A 96 -4.53 9.84 -0.07
N ARG A 97 -3.40 10.17 -0.69
CA ARG A 97 -3.17 10.18 -2.15
C ARG A 97 -2.03 9.22 -2.46
N GLY A 98 -2.32 8.12 -3.14
CA GLY A 98 -1.41 6.98 -3.22
C GLY A 98 -1.22 6.31 -1.86
N LEU A 99 -0.32 6.87 -1.04
CA LEU A 99 -0.08 6.46 0.34
C LEU A 99 -0.26 7.65 1.29
N ASP A 100 -0.66 7.36 2.52
CA ASP A 100 -0.61 8.27 3.66
C ASP A 100 0.30 7.65 4.73
N LEU A 101 1.60 7.95 4.67
CA LEU A 101 2.58 7.37 5.59
C LEU A 101 2.41 7.94 6.99
N SER A 102 2.80 7.18 8.02
CA SER A 102 3.13 7.79 9.31
C SER A 102 4.17 8.88 9.19
N GLU A 103 4.02 9.94 9.99
CA GLU A 103 4.90 11.11 9.96
C GLU A 103 6.37 10.71 10.15
N SER A 104 6.67 9.77 11.07
CA SER A 104 8.02 9.25 11.27
C SER A 104 8.58 8.54 10.03
N SER A 105 7.77 7.72 9.35
CA SER A 105 8.18 7.03 8.12
C SER A 105 8.38 8.01 6.96
N TYR A 106 7.50 9.00 6.83
CA TYR A 106 7.62 10.06 5.83
C TYR A 106 8.90 10.89 6.05
N THR A 107 9.14 11.32 7.28
CA THR A 107 10.34 12.07 7.67
C THR A 107 11.60 11.24 7.46
N SER A 108 11.58 9.94 7.75
CA SER A 108 12.72 9.05 7.47
C SER A 108 13.01 8.93 5.96
N LEU A 109 11.98 8.99 5.13
CA LEU A 109 12.09 8.85 3.68
C LEU A 109 12.58 10.14 3.01
N PHE A 110 12.14 11.31 3.48
CA PHE A 110 12.33 12.60 2.80
C PHE A 110 13.06 13.67 3.62
N ASN A 111 13.23 13.49 4.93
CA ASN A 111 13.80 14.48 5.85
C ASN A 111 13.05 15.82 5.89
N THR A 112 11.72 15.79 5.71
CA THR A 112 10.80 16.94 5.77
C THR A 112 9.36 16.43 5.91
N THR A 113 8.45 17.30 6.35
CA THR A 113 6.99 17.15 6.35
C THR A 113 6.32 18.43 5.81
N ASP A 114 6.97 19.14 4.88
CA ASP A 114 6.47 20.45 4.44
C ASP A 114 5.40 20.35 3.34
N HIS A 115 5.48 19.33 2.49
CA HIS A 115 4.59 19.13 1.33
C HIS A 115 4.71 17.72 0.76
N PRO A 116 3.72 17.21 -0.01
CA PRO A 116 3.78 15.89 -0.63
C PRO A 116 4.96 15.74 -1.59
N LEU A 117 5.59 14.56 -1.58
CA LEU A 117 6.79 14.24 -2.37
C LEU A 117 6.61 12.90 -3.07
N ARG A 118 7.33 12.71 -4.17
CA ARG A 118 7.20 11.51 -5.01
C ARG A 118 7.86 10.31 -4.31
N ALA A 119 7.14 9.19 -4.23
CA ALA A 119 7.67 7.89 -3.81
C ALA A 119 7.21 6.79 -4.76
N SER A 120 7.99 5.72 -4.81
CA SER A 120 7.56 4.44 -5.40
C SER A 120 7.35 3.40 -4.31
N TRP A 121 6.37 2.51 -4.49
CA TRP A 121 6.11 1.43 -3.54
C TRP A 121 5.68 0.14 -4.22
N GLN A 122 5.86 -0.97 -3.52
CA GLN A 122 5.41 -2.29 -3.93
C GLN A 122 5.23 -3.21 -2.71
N PRO A 123 4.43 -4.28 -2.82
CA PRO A 123 4.35 -5.31 -1.79
C PRO A 123 5.71 -5.99 -1.58
N VAL A 124 5.99 -6.34 -0.34
CA VAL A 124 7.12 -7.20 0.05
C VAL A 124 6.65 -8.25 1.05
N ASP A 125 7.53 -9.18 1.39
CA ASP A 125 7.24 -10.18 2.41
C ASP A 125 6.90 -9.52 3.75
N ASN A 126 5.94 -10.08 4.48
CA ASN A 126 5.48 -9.51 5.75
C ASN A 126 6.57 -9.51 6.84
N SER A 127 7.64 -10.30 6.70
CA SER A 127 8.77 -10.29 7.63
C SER A 127 9.47 -8.93 7.76
N PHE A 128 9.41 -8.08 6.73
CA PHE A 128 9.93 -6.70 6.80
C PHE A 128 9.12 -5.80 7.75
N CYS A 129 7.87 -6.18 8.03
CA CYS A 129 6.95 -5.49 8.94
C CYS A 129 6.82 -6.18 10.30
N ASN A 130 7.67 -7.17 10.61
CA ASN A 130 7.69 -7.81 11.92
C ASN A 130 7.88 -6.79 13.04
N GLY A 131 7.14 -6.98 14.14
CA GLY A 131 7.19 -6.12 15.33
C GLY A 131 6.33 -4.86 15.25
N ILE A 132 5.72 -4.56 14.09
CA ILE A 132 4.76 -3.45 13.99
C ILE A 132 3.46 -3.78 14.72
N LEU A 133 2.95 -5.01 14.57
CA LEU A 133 1.88 -5.54 15.40
C LEU A 133 2.46 -6.08 16.71
N LYS A 134 2.05 -5.48 17.83
CA LYS A 134 2.45 -5.85 19.20
C LYS A 134 1.37 -6.75 19.78
N TYR A 135 1.72 -8.01 20.03
CA TYR A 135 0.87 -8.98 20.73
C TYR A 135 1.20 -9.00 22.21
#